data_AF-M5BQ01-F1
#
_entry.id   AF-M5BQ01-F1
#
_cell.length_a   1.000
_cell.length_b   1.000
_cell.length_c   1.000
_cell.angle_alpha   90.00
_cell.angle_beta   90.00
_cell.angle_gamma   90.00
#
_symmetry.space_group_name_H-M   'P 1'
#
loop_
_entity.id
_entity.type
_entity.pdbx_description
1 polymer ?
#
loop_
_entity_poly.entity_id
_entity_poly.type
_entity_poly.pdbx_seq_one_letter_code
_entity_poly.pdbx_strand_id
1 'polypeptide(L)'
;MYGCLGFEHSRFYARPLAALTTFKGREILTHTRELAENLTLDVIYGDTDSIFVNSNVTDLPDALKIANELKKAVNDRYRLLEIDLDGIFRRMLLLQKKKYAAVKVEEMNASSVEIKGLDMKRREYCMLSKSVSG
;
A
#
# COMPACT_ATOMS: atom_id res chain seq x y z
N MET A 1 15.17 -4.99 -12.03
CA MET A 1 16.22 -4.09 -12.54
C MET A 1 16.88 -3.27 -11.43
N TYR A 2 16.12 -2.51 -10.62
CA TYR A 2 16.66 -1.77 -9.45
C TYR A 2 17.52 -2.63 -8.50
N GLY A 3 17.07 -3.83 -8.15
CA GLY A 3 17.82 -4.73 -7.25
C GLY A 3 19.23 -5.09 -7.75
N CYS A 4 19.47 -5.08 -9.07
CA CYS A 4 20.79 -5.33 -9.65
C CYS A 4 21.77 -4.18 -9.40
N LEU A 5 21.29 -2.94 -9.28
CA LEU A 5 22.13 -1.77 -8.99
C LEU A 5 22.48 -1.68 -7.49
N GLY A 6 21.60 -2.19 -6.62
CA GLY A 6 21.79 -2.15 -5.17
C GLY A 6 22.55 -3.33 -4.57
N PHE A 7 22.68 -4.45 -5.28
CA PHE A 7 23.33 -5.66 -4.78
C PHE A 7 24.85 -5.61 -4.99
N GLU A 8 25.63 -5.69 -3.91
CA GLU A 8 27.09 -5.51 -3.93
C GLU A 8 27.83 -6.52 -4.81
N HIS A 9 27.33 -7.75 -4.94
CA HIS A 9 27.94 -8.77 -5.80
C HIS A 9 27.37 -8.79 -7.23
N SER A 10 26.54 -7.82 -7.60
CA SER A 10 26.04 -7.68 -8.96
C SER A 10 27.14 -7.16 -9.87
N ARG A 11 27.23 -7.71 -11.10
CA ARG A 11 28.10 -7.17 -12.16
C ARG A 11 27.82 -5.69 -12.47
N PHE A 12 26.60 -5.23 -12.20
CA PHE A 12 26.14 -3.86 -12.47
C PHE A 12 25.93 -3.05 -11.17
N TYR A 13 26.65 -3.38 -10.10
CA TYR A 13 26.55 -2.66 -8.83
C TYR A 13 26.85 -1.17 -9.00
N ALA A 14 25.89 -0.33 -8.58
CA ALA A 14 25.98 1.12 -8.66
C ALA A 14 25.17 1.74 -7.51
N ARG A 15 25.78 1.74 -6.31
CA ARG A 15 25.15 2.27 -5.08
C ARG A 15 24.55 3.67 -5.22
N PRO A 16 25.20 4.66 -5.87
CA PRO A 16 24.62 6.00 -6.00
C PRO A 16 23.34 6.01 -6.85
N LEU A 17 23.27 5.20 -7.91
CA LEU A 17 22.08 5.08 -8.75
C LEU A 17 20.93 4.43 -7.98
N ALA A 18 21.22 3.34 -7.24
CA ALA A 18 20.22 2.71 -6.38
C ALA A 18 19.71 3.69 -5.30
N ALA A 19 20.62 4.45 -4.67
CA ALA A 19 20.27 5.45 -3.67
C ALA A 19 19.36 6.54 -4.27
N LEU A 20 19.67 7.05 -5.46
CA LEU A 20 18.85 8.03 -6.18
C LEU A 20 17.43 7.50 -6.46
N THR A 21 17.30 6.26 -6.93
CA THR A 21 15.99 5.64 -7.17
C THR A 21 15.18 5.57 -5.87
N THR A 22 15.78 5.12 -4.76
CA THR A 22 15.05 5.05 -3.47
C THR A 22 14.70 6.42 -2.91
N PHE A 23 15.57 7.42 -3.11
CA PHE A 23 15.32 8.78 -2.69
C PHE A 23 14.10 9.35 -3.43
N LYS A 24 14.06 9.20 -4.76
CA LYS A 24 12.92 9.62 -5.57
C LYS A 24 11.63 8.87 -5.22
N GLY A 25 11.69 7.57 -4.93
CA GLY A 25 10.53 6.84 -4.44
C GLY A 25 9.95 7.42 -3.13
N ARG A 26 10.81 7.73 -2.14
CA ARG A 26 10.37 8.34 -0.88
C ARG A 26 9.82 9.76 -1.06
N GLU A 27 10.46 10.56 -1.92
CA GLU A 27 10.02 11.91 -2.26
C GLU A 27 8.61 11.88 -2.88
N ILE A 28 8.40 11.00 -3.86
CA ILE A 28 7.09 10.81 -4.51
C ILE A 28 6.04 10.38 -3.49
N LEU A 29 6.33 9.39 -2.65
CA LEU A 29 5.38 8.92 -1.63
C LEU A 29 5.00 10.03 -0.65
N THR A 30 5.95 10.89 -0.28
CA THR A 30 5.71 12.05 0.60
C THR A 30 4.80 13.06 -0.07
N HIS A 31 5.07 13.42 -1.33
CA HIS A 31 4.20 14.31 -2.10
C HIS A 31 2.79 13.75 -2.32
N THR A 32 2.67 12.44 -2.55
CA THR A 32 1.36 11.77 -2.70
C THR A 32 0.57 11.83 -1.39
N ARG A 33 1.24 11.63 -0.24
CA ARG A 33 0.61 11.80 1.07
C ARG A 33 0.12 13.24 1.27
N GLU A 34 0.98 14.23 1.04
CA GLU A 34 0.61 15.65 1.17
C GLU A 34 -0.55 16.02 0.25
N LEU A 35 -0.59 15.48 -0.97
CA LEU A 35 -1.70 15.68 -1.89
C LEU A 35 -3.01 15.11 -1.33
N ALA A 36 -2.99 13.90 -0.76
CA ALA A 36 -4.16 13.30 -0.15
C ALA A 36 -4.65 14.12 1.07
N GLU A 37 -3.73 14.57 1.93
CA GLU A 37 -4.05 15.43 3.09
C GLU A 37 -4.67 16.77 2.64
N ASN A 38 -4.18 17.37 1.54
CA ASN A 38 -4.76 18.58 0.94
C ASN A 38 -6.18 18.37 0.38
N LEU A 39 -6.51 17.14 -0.03
CA LEU A 39 -7.85 16.74 -0.45
C LEU A 39 -8.75 16.36 0.75
N THR A 40 -8.33 16.67 1.98
CA THR A 40 -9.03 16.34 3.23
C THR A 40 -9.21 14.83 3.46
N LEU A 41 -8.34 14.03 2.85
CA LEU A 41 -8.32 12.57 3.02
C LEU A 41 -7.37 12.17 4.15
N ASP A 42 -7.78 11.18 4.94
CA ASP A 42 -7.01 10.69 6.08
C ASP A 42 -6.08 9.54 5.66
N VAL A 43 -4.78 9.81 5.59
CA VAL A 43 -3.77 8.81 5.22
C VAL A 43 -3.33 8.02 6.45
N ILE A 44 -3.83 6.79 6.56
CA ILE A 44 -3.62 5.94 7.75
C ILE A 44 -2.34 5.09 7.70
N TYR A 45 -1.81 4.83 6.51
CA TYR A 45 -0.62 4.01 6.31
C TYR A 45 0.04 4.28 4.95
N GLY A 46 1.35 4.03 4.87
CA GLY A 46 2.08 4.03 3.61
C GLY A 46 3.34 3.17 3.68
N ASP A 47 3.62 2.44 2.60
CA ASP A 47 4.78 1.55 2.49
C ASP A 47 5.31 1.52 1.07
N THR A 48 6.57 1.91 0.92
CA THR A 48 7.38 1.86 -0.32
C THR A 48 6.75 2.58 -1.52
N ASP A 49 5.69 2.03 -2.09
CA ASP A 49 4.95 2.46 -3.28
C ASP A 49 3.42 2.47 -3.06
N SER A 50 2.95 2.19 -1.84
CA SER A 50 1.52 2.13 -1.49
C SER A 50 1.14 3.15 -0.44
N ILE A 51 -0.07 3.69 -0.55
CA ILE A 51 -0.72 4.51 0.47
C ILE A 51 -2.11 3.96 0.77
N PHE A 52 -2.52 4.05 2.03
CA PHE A 52 -3.83 3.62 2.49
C PHE A 52 -4.56 4.85 3.00
N VAL A 53 -5.76 5.04 2.48
CA VAL A 53 -6.59 6.20 2.75
C VAL A 53 -7.87 5.74 3.40
N ASN A 54 -8.19 6.33 4.54
CA ASN A 54 -9.49 6.18 5.16
C ASN A 54 -10.46 7.17 4.51
N SER A 55 -11.38 6.63 3.71
CA SER A 55 -12.38 7.42 2.99
C SER A 55 -13.55 7.89 3.87
N ASN A 56 -13.71 7.36 5.09
CA ASN A 56 -14.82 7.67 6.01
C ASN A 56 -16.23 7.49 5.41
N VAL A 57 -16.37 6.72 4.33
CA VAL A 57 -17.67 6.41 3.69
C VAL A 57 -18.01 4.93 3.85
N THR A 58 -19.31 4.63 3.90
CA THR A 58 -19.84 3.27 4.03
C THR A 58 -20.13 2.62 2.68
N ASP A 59 -20.40 3.44 1.67
CA ASP A 59 -20.85 3.01 0.36
C ASP A 59 -19.67 2.83 -0.60
N LEU A 60 -19.59 1.64 -1.20
CA LEU A 60 -18.54 1.29 -2.15
C LEU A 60 -18.49 2.24 -3.38
N PRO A 61 -19.63 2.69 -3.96
CA PRO A 61 -19.60 3.66 -5.05
C PRO A 61 -18.93 4.98 -4.68
N ASP A 62 -19.12 5.46 -3.45
CA ASP A 62 -18.52 6.72 -3.01
C ASP A 62 -17.03 6.56 -2.69
N ALA A 63 -16.64 5.42 -2.11
CA ALA A 63 -15.23 5.06 -1.95
C ALA A 63 -14.50 5.00 -3.30
N LEU A 64 -15.15 4.43 -4.33
CA LEU A 64 -14.60 4.39 -5.70
C LEU A 64 -14.45 5.78 -6.32
N LYS A 65 -15.41 6.70 -6.10
CA LYS A 65 -15.29 8.08 -6.59
C LYS A 65 -14.08 8.78 -5.97
N ILE A 66 -13.93 8.69 -4.65
CA ILE A 66 -12.79 9.27 -3.92
C ILE A 66 -11.47 8.68 -4.43
N ALA A 67 -11.41 7.35 -4.60
CA ALA A 67 -10.22 6.69 -5.13
C ALA A 67 -9.85 7.16 -6.54
N ASN A 68 -10.84 7.31 -7.43
CA ASN A 68 -10.60 7.80 -8.80
C ASN A 68 -10.17 9.27 -8.83
N GLU A 69 -10.72 10.10 -7.96
CA GLU A 69 -10.35 11.51 -7.85
C GLU A 69 -8.91 11.67 -7.35
N LEU A 70 -8.53 10.93 -6.31
CA LEU A 70 -7.14 10.89 -5.83
C LEU A 70 -6.20 10.33 -6.89
N LYS A 71 -6.57 9.22 -7.56
CA LYS A 71 -5.79 8.62 -8.66
C LYS A 71 -5.51 9.64 -9.75
N LYS A 72 -6.54 10.37 -10.20
CA LYS A 72 -6.40 11.40 -11.23
C LYS A 72 -5.46 12.52 -10.77
N ALA A 73 -5.67 13.05 -9.56
CA ALA A 73 -4.85 14.13 -9.02
C ALA A 73 -3.35 13.75 -8.90
N VAL A 74 -3.06 12.48 -8.57
CA VAL A 74 -1.68 11.97 -8.52
C VAL A 74 -1.11 11.80 -9.93
N ASN A 75 -1.84 11.16 -10.84
CA ASN A 75 -1.38 10.89 -12.21
C ASN A 75 -1.16 12.18 -13.01
N ASP A 76 -1.96 13.22 -12.78
CA ASP A 76 -1.78 14.53 -13.42
C ASP A 76 -0.42 15.19 -13.06
N ARG A 77 0.22 14.78 -11.96
CA ARG A 77 1.55 15.29 -11.56
C ARG A 77 2.73 14.58 -12.22
N TYR A 78 2.53 13.38 -12.78
CA TYR A 78 3.61 12.55 -13.28
C TYR A 78 3.32 12.02 -14.68
N ARG A 79 4.26 12.22 -15.62
CA ARG A 79 4.05 11.82 -17.03
C ARG A 79 4.15 10.31 -17.27
N LEU A 80 4.98 9.61 -16.49
CA LEU A 80 5.33 8.20 -16.73
C LEU A 80 5.06 7.30 -15.52
N LEU A 81 4.66 7.88 -14.39
CA LEU A 81 4.34 7.15 -13.18
C LEU A 81 2.83 7.23 -12.98
N GLU A 82 2.20 6.06 -12.89
CA GLU A 82 0.78 5.95 -12.67
C GLU A 82 0.53 5.21 -11.36
N ILE A 83 -0.37 5.75 -10.54
CA ILE A 83 -0.96 5.03 -9.40
C ILE A 83 -2.26 4.39 -9.85
N ASP A 84 -2.59 3.26 -9.24
CA ASP A 84 -3.85 2.58 -9.43
C ASP A 84 -4.46 2.11 -8.10
N LEU A 85 -5.75 1.80 -8.14
CA LEU A 85 -6.47 1.24 -7.00
C LEU A 85 -6.17 -0.26 -6.90
N ASP A 86 -5.39 -0.66 -5.89
CA ASP A 86 -5.11 -2.08 -5.62
C ASP A 86 -6.29 -2.81 -4.95
N GLY A 87 -7.11 -2.08 -4.18
CA GLY A 87 -8.29 -2.64 -3.54
C GLY A 87 -8.97 -1.71 -2.54
N ILE A 88 -10.19 -2.07 -2.18
CA ILE A 88 -10.98 -1.41 -1.14
C ILE A 88 -11.13 -2.38 0.03
N PHE A 89 -10.85 -1.90 1.24
CA PHE A 89 -11.04 -2.66 2.47
C PHE A 89 -12.28 -2.16 3.20
N ARG A 90 -13.23 -3.07 3.48
CA ARG A 90 -14.41 -2.77 4.28
C ARG A 90 -14.07 -2.52 5.75
N ARG A 91 -13.08 -3.28 6.26
CA ARG A 91 -12.57 -3.19 7.62
C ARG A 91 -11.07 -3.46 7.59
N MET A 92 -10.32 -2.75 8.40
CA MET A 92 -8.88 -2.93 8.54
C MET A 92 -8.48 -2.84 10.02
N LEU A 93 -7.68 -3.80 10.46
CA LEU A 93 -6.96 -3.80 11.73
C LEU A 93 -5.48 -3.62 11.43
N LEU A 94 -5.00 -2.38 11.57
CA LEU A 94 -3.59 -2.05 11.41
C LEU A 94 -2.92 -2.08 12.79
N LEU A 95 -1.99 -3.03 13.01
CA LEU A 95 -1.28 -3.15 14.29
C LEU A 95 0.07 -2.43 14.26
N GLN A 96 0.88 -2.70 13.23
CA GLN A 96 2.22 -2.12 13.07
C GLN A 96 2.56 -2.00 11.58
N LYS A 97 3.69 -1.37 11.26
CA LYS A 97 4.21 -1.33 9.89
C LYS A 97 4.34 -2.75 9.33
N LYS A 98 3.80 -2.96 8.13
CA LYS A 98 3.72 -4.26 7.42
C LYS A 98 2.96 -5.36 8.18
N LYS A 99 2.18 -5.03 9.22
CA LYS A 99 1.38 -5.97 10.02
C LYS A 99 -0.08 -5.51 10.12
N TYR A 100 -0.93 -6.10 9.29
CA TYR A 100 -2.36 -5.78 9.27
C TYR A 100 -3.22 -6.99 8.86
N ALA A 101 -4.48 -6.95 9.26
CA ALA A 101 -5.55 -7.80 8.73
C ALA A 101 -6.65 -6.90 8.16
N ALA A 102 -7.17 -7.22 6.99
CA ALA A 102 -8.22 -6.44 6.34
C ALA A 102 -9.21 -7.33 5.61
N VAL A 103 -10.46 -6.86 5.51
CA VAL A 103 -11.51 -7.51 4.71
C VAL A 103 -11.57 -6.77 3.38
N LYS A 104 -10.97 -7.35 2.34
CA LYS A 104 -10.96 -6.83 0.98
C LYS A 104 -12.31 -7.08 0.32
N VAL A 105 -12.85 -6.07 -0.35
CA VAL A 105 -14.07 -6.20 -1.13
C VAL A 105 -13.70 -6.69 -2.53
N GLU A 106 -14.34 -7.77 -2.95
CA GLU A 106 -14.23 -8.33 -4.30
C GLU A 106 -15.47 -7.97 -5.12
N GLU A 107 -15.44 -8.23 -6.42
CA GLU A 107 -16.63 -8.13 -7.26
C GLU A 107 -17.69 -9.16 -6.84
N MET A 108 -18.98 -8.83 -7.02
CA MET A 108 -20.14 -9.68 -6.68
C MET A 108 -20.44 -9.88 -5.18
N ASN A 109 -20.26 -8.87 -4.33
CA ASN A 109 -20.60 -8.93 -2.89
C ASN A 109 -19.79 -9.97 -2.09
N ALA A 110 -18.75 -10.55 -2.70
CA ALA A 110 -17.80 -11.40 -2.02
C ALA A 110 -16.77 -10.54 -1.29
N SER A 111 -16.25 -11.06 -0.17
CA SER A 111 -15.16 -10.43 0.57
C SER A 111 -14.12 -11.45 0.93
N SER A 112 -12.85 -11.10 0.76
CA SER A 112 -11.71 -11.92 1.11
C SER A 112 -10.97 -11.33 2.31
N VAL A 113 -10.40 -12.18 3.17
CA VAL A 113 -9.59 -11.72 4.31
C VAL A 113 -8.12 -11.70 3.89
N GLU A 114 -7.55 -10.49 3.84
CA GLU A 114 -6.13 -10.27 3.60
C GLU A 114 -5.38 -10.12 4.92
N ILE A 115 -4.34 -10.93 5.12
CA ILE A 115 -3.48 -10.87 6.32
C ILE A 115 -2.04 -10.71 5.88
N LYS A 116 -1.38 -9.63 6.30
CA LYS A 116 0.05 -9.38 6.07
C LYS A 116 0.80 -9.26 7.39
N GLY A 117 1.94 -9.93 7.49
CA GLY A 117 2.92 -9.81 8.58
C GLY A 117 2.49 -10.28 9.98
N LEU A 118 1.24 -10.75 10.16
CA LEU A 118 0.79 -11.33 11.42
C LEU A 118 1.39 -12.71 11.66
N ASP A 119 1.52 -13.08 12.94
CA ASP A 119 2.10 -14.35 13.40
C ASP A 119 1.39 -15.58 12.79
N MET A 120 0.11 -15.42 12.46
CA MET A 120 -0.71 -16.39 11.73
C MET A 120 -0.09 -16.87 10.41
N LYS A 121 0.64 -16.00 9.70
CA LYS A 121 1.29 -16.32 8.43
C LYS A 121 2.75 -16.75 8.60
N ARG A 122 3.32 -16.66 9.81
CA ARG A 122 4.72 -17.03 10.07
C ARG A 122 4.85 -18.54 10.24
N ARG A 123 5.90 -19.13 9.64
CA ARG A 123 6.14 -20.59 9.69
C ARG A 123 6.45 -21.08 11.10
N GLU A 124 7.00 -20.21 11.94
CA GLU A 124 7.50 -20.48 13.28
C GLU A 124 6.40 -20.82 14.30
N TYR A 125 5.14 -20.47 14.02
CA TYR A 125 4.02 -20.69 14.95
C TYR A 125 3.26 -21.99 14.66
N CYS A 126 2.81 -22.65 15.72
CA CYS A 126 2.06 -23.91 15.65
C CYS A 126 0.68 -23.72 15.00
N MET A 127 0.11 -24.80 14.49
CA MET A 127 -1.20 -24.78 13.82
C MET A 127 -2.34 -24.30 14.75
N LEU A 128 -2.28 -24.66 16.03
CA LEU A 128 -3.27 -24.24 17.03
C LEU A 128 -3.29 -22.71 17.22
N SER A 129 -2.12 -22.08 17.32
CA SER A 129 -2.03 -20.62 17.44
C SER A 129 -2.59 -19.91 16.20
N LYS A 130 -2.34 -20.49 15.01
CA LYS A 130 -2.85 -19.97 13.74
C LYS A 130 -4.37 -20.10 13.62
N SER A 131 -4.94 -21.23 14.06
CA SER A 131 -6.38 -21.48 13.97
C SER A 131 -7.20 -20.64 14.96
N VAL A 132 -6.64 -20.34 16.14
CA VAL A 132 -7.33 -19.49 17.14
C VAL A 132 -7.33 -18.01 16.73
N SER A 133 -6.33 -17.58 15.98
CA SER A 133 -6.16 -16.18 15.62
C SER A 133 -6.93 -15.76 14.36
N GLY A 134 -7.48 -16.71 13.59
CA GLY A 134 -8.15 -16.47 12.30
C GLY A 134 -9.64 -16.69 12.35
#